data_AF-A0AAD8D9Q2-F1
#
_entry.id   AF-A0AAD8D9Q2-F1
#
_cell.length_a   1.000
_cell.length_b   1.000
_cell.length_c   1.000
_cell.angle_alpha   90.00
_cell.angle_beta   90.00
_cell.angle_gamma   90.00
#
_symmetry.space_group_name_H-M   'P 1'
#
loop_
_entity.id
_entity.type
_entity.pdbx_description
1 polymer ?
#
loop_
_entity_poly.entity_id
_entity_poly.type
_entity_poly.pdbx_seq_one_letter_code
_entity_poly.pdbx_strand_id
1 'polypeptide(L)'
;MLRHNIQLDLFCSVGEKYWTLIFTEKMAMGTNEAPQPLVLNGDVTPLEELSPEDQEELRNLEKELEQLKIQFEKADTIKSRLLLDKLDHEEHKKQAQDEMIKLLQEEHEFSKEMENQKKRFEQEALAMEETNQKLRHQINKQEERLKFKRSESESLQQKFKIIAAIPEKAVKFIGVEKEIPDHKLEEDCLHIQGQFSIIQNPALTLSEGQALITFEEEQVAERILKLARCPVTIDKTKMDVKPSRVALDTTVKFEVQLNVSLKKIEVSNIPPFLPEERIRDKLELNFSKPSLGGGEVENVEYNKDSGTAVITFLHTGVAERVAMKKTYPLNMGFKVSQVFVSLCTEHQIKKFQTFCGTSRRTVLLSGISDVLDEEDLQDNLEIHFQKPNNYGGEVENIKYNAQGQTTVAYFNEETVASE
;
A
#
# COMPACT_ATOMS: atom_id res chain seq x y z
N MET A 1 19.02 15.03 41.91
CA MET A 1 18.74 14.18 43.08
C MET A 1 19.48 12.86 42.88
N LEU A 2 20.55 12.63 43.64
CA LEU A 2 20.72 11.52 44.60
C LEU A 2 20.79 10.13 43.92
N ARG A 3 21.99 9.63 43.59
CA ARG A 3 22.92 8.79 44.39
C ARG A 3 22.38 7.40 44.75
N HIS A 4 23.13 6.37 44.31
CA HIS A 4 23.67 5.16 44.98
C HIS A 4 23.96 4.15 43.84
N ASN A 5 25.19 3.86 43.39
CA ASN A 5 26.44 3.42 44.02
C ASN A 5 26.34 2.04 44.70
N ILE A 6 26.46 0.97 43.90
CA ILE A 6 26.79 -0.42 44.27
C ILE A 6 27.62 -0.95 43.08
N GLN A 7 28.95 -0.85 43.12
CA GLN A 7 29.90 -1.90 43.54
C GLN A 7 30.09 -3.00 42.47
N LEU A 8 31.00 -2.73 41.54
CA LEU A 8 31.67 -3.72 40.69
C LEU A 8 33.15 -3.75 41.11
N ASP A 9 33.37 -4.20 42.34
CA ASP A 9 34.63 -4.78 42.78
C ASP A 9 34.52 -6.28 42.51
N LEU A 10 35.20 -6.78 41.49
CA LEU A 10 36.07 -7.97 41.55
C LEU A 10 36.57 -8.30 40.13
N PHE A 11 37.81 -8.77 40.05
CA PHE A 11 38.54 -9.23 38.86
C PHE A 11 39.12 -8.16 37.93
N CYS A 12 39.92 -7.27 38.52
CA CYS A 12 41.05 -6.67 37.81
C CYS A 12 42.24 -6.48 38.77
N SER A 13 42.78 -7.59 39.33
CA SER A 13 44.05 -7.56 40.08
C SER A 13 44.61 -8.95 40.41
N VAL A 14 44.89 -9.82 39.42
CA VAL A 14 45.75 -11.00 39.66
C VAL A 14 46.53 -11.38 38.38
N GLY A 15 47.28 -10.44 37.81
CA GLY A 15 48.05 -10.67 36.58
C GLY A 15 49.55 -10.34 36.64
N GLU A 16 50.02 -9.60 37.64
CA GLU A 16 51.39 -9.03 37.61
C GLU A 16 52.15 -9.12 38.94
N LYS A 17 51.90 -10.15 39.77
CA LYS A 17 52.64 -10.37 41.04
C LYS A 17 53.04 -11.81 41.31
N TYR A 18 53.53 -12.54 40.30
CA TYR A 18 54.16 -13.85 40.49
C TYR A 18 55.46 -14.04 39.67
N TRP A 19 56.25 -12.98 39.50
CA TRP A 19 57.58 -13.06 38.88
C TRP A 19 58.75 -12.61 39.77
N THR A 20 58.53 -12.43 41.08
CA THR A 20 59.61 -12.01 41.99
C THR A 20 59.27 -12.39 43.42
N LEU A 21 59.41 -13.67 43.78
CA LEU A 21 59.68 -14.17 45.14
C LEU A 21 59.62 -15.72 45.17
N ILE A 22 60.54 -16.37 44.44
CA ILE A 22 61.21 -17.56 44.98
C ILE A 22 62.69 -17.22 44.92
N PHE A 23 63.12 -16.57 46.00
CA PHE A 23 64.49 -16.26 46.32
C PHE A 23 65.13 -17.55 46.83
N THR A 24 66.33 -17.83 46.31
CA THR A 24 67.43 -18.49 46.99
C THR A 24 67.14 -19.82 47.71
N GLU A 25 67.52 -20.90 47.05
CA GLU A 25 68.30 -21.91 47.75
C GLU A 25 69.62 -22.13 47.01
N LYS A 26 70.61 -21.38 47.51
CA LYS A 26 72.02 -21.57 47.26
C LYS A 26 72.43 -22.83 48.02
N MET A 27 72.22 -24.00 47.44
CA MET A 27 72.86 -25.24 47.90
C MET A 27 74.07 -25.49 47.01
N ALA A 28 75.21 -25.14 47.59
CA ALA A 28 76.58 -25.49 47.24
C ALA A 28 76.75 -26.41 46.03
N MET A 29 77.56 -25.95 45.08
CA MET A 29 78.51 -26.83 44.40
C MET A 29 79.41 -27.44 45.48
N GLY A 30 78.92 -28.51 46.10
CA GLY A 30 79.71 -29.44 46.88
C GLY A 30 80.47 -30.28 45.88
N THR A 31 81.74 -29.94 45.70
CA THR A 31 82.78 -30.83 45.23
C THR A 31 82.64 -32.16 45.96
N ASN A 32 82.01 -33.16 45.36
CA ASN A 32 82.34 -34.54 45.71
C ASN A 32 83.61 -34.87 44.96
N GLU A 33 84.72 -34.45 45.58
CA GLU A 33 86.00 -35.12 45.48
C GLU A 33 85.76 -36.63 45.31
N ALA A 34 86.40 -37.23 44.31
CA ALA A 34 86.61 -38.66 44.32
C ALA A 34 87.15 -39.04 45.71
N PRO A 35 86.61 -40.05 46.41
CA PRO A 35 87.36 -40.61 47.51
C PRO A 35 88.67 -41.12 46.93
N GLN A 36 89.74 -40.37 47.19
CA GLN A 36 91.10 -40.87 47.04
C GLN A 36 91.16 -42.21 47.79
N PRO A 37 91.88 -43.21 47.26
CA PRO A 37 92.01 -44.47 47.95
C PRO A 37 92.59 -44.18 49.33
N LEU A 38 91.86 -44.55 50.38
CA LEU A 38 92.46 -44.71 51.70
C LEU A 38 93.51 -45.82 51.56
N VAL A 39 94.73 -45.39 51.28
CA VAL A 39 95.94 -46.20 51.42
C VAL A 39 96.09 -46.46 52.91
N LEU A 40 95.57 -47.59 53.38
CA LEU A 40 96.02 -48.22 54.61
C LEU A 40 97.40 -48.84 54.31
N ASN A 41 98.43 -48.00 54.30
CA ASN A 41 99.79 -48.43 54.63
C ASN A 41 99.83 -48.58 56.15
N GLY A 42 99.54 -49.79 56.62
CA GLY A 42 99.75 -50.21 57.99
C GLY A 42 100.54 -51.52 57.95
N ASP A 43 101.72 -51.46 58.55
CA ASP A 43 102.72 -52.52 58.59
C ASP A 43 102.16 -53.90 58.95
N VAL A 44 102.75 -54.90 58.28
CA VAL A 44 102.69 -56.30 58.65
C VAL A 44 103.17 -56.43 60.11
N THR A 45 102.26 -56.78 61.01
CA THR A 45 102.59 -57.45 62.26
C THR A 45 101.89 -58.81 62.26
N PRO A 46 102.59 -59.92 62.59
CA PRO A 46 102.02 -61.26 62.53
C PRO A 46 100.85 -61.38 63.50
N LEU A 47 99.73 -61.95 63.05
CA LEU A 47 98.61 -62.32 63.94
C LEU A 47 99.05 -63.48 64.85
N GLU A 48 99.67 -63.13 65.98
CA GLU A 48 99.70 -63.93 67.19
C GLU A 48 98.48 -63.56 68.05
N GLU A 49 97.65 -64.57 68.33
CA GLU A 49 96.61 -64.64 69.36
C GLU A 49 95.60 -63.46 69.44
N LEU A 50 94.64 -63.41 68.51
CA LEU A 50 93.39 -62.64 68.67
C LEU A 50 92.40 -63.36 69.59
N SER A 51 91.79 -62.59 70.50
CA SER A 51 90.73 -63.01 71.41
C SER A 51 89.46 -63.45 70.66
N PRO A 52 88.67 -64.43 71.17
CA PRO A 52 87.40 -64.85 70.58
C PRO A 52 86.39 -63.71 70.35
N GLU A 53 86.49 -62.62 71.12
CA GLU A 53 85.60 -61.45 71.04
C GLU A 53 85.86 -60.60 69.78
N ASP A 54 87.13 -60.37 69.42
CA ASP A 54 87.51 -59.56 68.25
C ASP A 54 87.16 -60.25 66.92
N GLN A 55 87.18 -61.59 66.89
CA GLN A 55 86.75 -62.37 65.71
C GLN A 55 85.23 -62.37 65.53
N GLU A 56 84.46 -62.27 66.60
CA GLU A 56 82.99 -62.13 66.54
C GLU A 56 82.62 -60.71 66.06
N GLU A 57 83.34 -59.68 66.51
CA GLU A 57 83.18 -58.30 66.05
C GLU A 57 83.50 -58.12 64.56
N LEU A 58 84.60 -58.71 64.06
CA LEU A 58 84.94 -58.72 62.64
C LEU A 58 83.84 -59.38 61.78
N ARG A 59 83.30 -60.52 62.22
CA ARG A 59 82.19 -61.20 61.54
C ARG A 59 80.90 -60.37 61.54
N ASN A 60 80.65 -59.58 62.58
CA ASN A 60 79.51 -58.68 62.66
C ASN A 60 79.67 -57.46 61.75
N LEU A 61 80.87 -56.87 61.70
CA LEU A 61 81.24 -55.77 60.79
C LEU A 61 81.14 -56.20 59.33
N GLU A 62 81.58 -57.41 58.97
CA GLU A 62 81.44 -57.95 57.61
C GLU A 62 79.97 -58.12 57.21
N LYS A 63 79.12 -58.63 58.11
CA LYS A 63 77.67 -58.73 57.88
C LYS A 63 77.01 -57.35 57.74
N GLU A 64 77.42 -56.38 58.56
CA GLU A 64 76.93 -55.00 58.51
C GLU A 64 77.33 -54.30 57.21
N LEU A 65 78.58 -54.51 56.76
CA LEU A 65 79.08 -53.99 55.48
C LEU A 65 78.33 -54.59 54.29
N GLU A 66 78.01 -55.88 54.32
CA GLU A 66 77.19 -56.53 53.29
C GLU A 66 75.75 -55.99 53.29
N GLN A 67 75.16 -55.75 54.47
CA GLN A 67 73.84 -55.10 54.56
C GLN A 67 73.86 -53.66 54.02
N LEU A 68 74.91 -52.89 54.31
CA LEU A 68 75.10 -51.53 53.82
C LEU A 68 75.25 -51.49 52.30
N LYS A 69 75.97 -52.44 51.69
CA LYS A 69 76.05 -52.58 50.22
C LYS A 69 74.68 -52.84 49.60
N ILE A 70 73.91 -53.79 50.16
CA ILE A 70 72.56 -54.09 49.68
C ILE A 70 71.64 -52.86 49.82
N GLN A 71 71.77 -52.10 50.91
CA GLN A 71 71.01 -50.86 51.09
C GLN A 71 71.44 -49.78 50.09
N PHE A 72 72.75 -49.65 49.82
CA PHE A 72 73.28 -48.71 48.84
C PHE A 72 72.80 -49.02 47.42
N GLU A 73 72.85 -50.29 46.99
CA GLU A 73 72.35 -50.70 45.67
C GLU A 73 70.85 -50.44 45.52
N LYS A 74 70.06 -50.71 46.57
CA LYS A 74 68.63 -50.36 46.60
C LYS A 74 68.42 -48.85 46.51
N ALA A 75 69.18 -48.07 47.26
CA ALA A 75 69.11 -46.62 47.23
C ALA A 75 69.52 -46.04 45.87
N ASP A 76 70.54 -46.60 45.22
CA ASP A 76 71.01 -46.17 43.90
C ASP A 76 70.02 -46.55 42.79
N THR A 77 69.40 -47.72 42.89
CA THR A 77 68.30 -48.13 42.00
C THR A 77 67.10 -47.19 42.14
N ILE A 78 66.73 -46.85 43.38
CA ILE A 78 65.64 -45.88 43.65
C ILE A 78 66.02 -44.49 43.12
N LYS A 79 67.25 -44.04 43.34
CA LYS A 79 67.75 -42.75 42.83
C LYS A 79 67.68 -42.67 41.31
N SER A 80 68.12 -43.72 40.62
CA SER A 80 68.08 -43.79 39.15
C SER A 80 66.65 -43.77 38.62
N ARG A 81 65.73 -44.49 39.27
CA ARG A 81 64.29 -44.45 38.96
C ARG A 81 63.70 -43.06 39.16
N LEU A 82 63.99 -42.42 40.30
CA LEU A 82 63.50 -41.07 40.59
C LEU A 82 64.04 -40.03 39.61
N LEU A 83 65.26 -40.21 39.09
CA LEU A 83 65.83 -39.33 38.07
C LEU A 83 65.10 -39.47 36.73
N LEU A 84 64.79 -40.70 36.31
CA LEU A 84 63.97 -40.94 35.11
C LEU A 84 62.57 -40.35 35.27
N ASP A 85 61.90 -40.63 36.40
CA ASP A 85 60.59 -40.06 36.69
C ASP A 85 60.65 -38.52 36.64
N LYS A 86 61.68 -37.89 37.22
CA LYS A 86 61.86 -36.43 37.17
C LYS A 86 61.98 -35.92 35.74
N LEU A 87 62.77 -36.57 34.88
CA LEU A 87 62.95 -36.17 33.49
C LEU A 87 61.63 -36.28 32.71
N ASP A 88 60.89 -37.37 32.89
CA ASP A 88 59.57 -37.55 32.28
C ASP A 88 58.58 -36.45 32.74
N HIS A 89 58.58 -36.12 34.04
CA HIS A 89 57.76 -35.03 34.57
C HIS A 89 58.17 -33.66 34.04
N GLU A 90 59.47 -33.40 33.86
CA GLU A 90 59.98 -32.15 33.26
C GLU A 90 59.59 -32.03 31.77
N GLU A 91 59.64 -33.14 31.02
CA GLU A 91 59.19 -33.17 29.63
C GLU A 91 57.68 -32.95 29.52
N HIS A 92 56.87 -33.65 30.33
CA HIS A 92 55.43 -33.42 30.38
C HIS A 92 55.07 -32.00 30.81
N LYS A 93 55.81 -31.43 31.77
CA LYS A 93 55.62 -30.02 32.17
C LYS A 93 55.89 -29.08 31.00
N LYS A 94 56.95 -29.31 30.24
CA LYS A 94 57.28 -28.48 29.07
C LYS A 94 56.21 -28.62 27.98
N GLN A 95 55.79 -29.85 27.67
CA GLN A 95 54.71 -30.10 26.70
C GLN A 95 53.41 -29.38 27.11
N ALA A 96 53.01 -29.51 28.38
CA ALA A 96 51.84 -28.81 28.91
C ALA A 96 51.97 -27.27 28.85
N GLN A 97 53.18 -26.73 29.05
CA GLN A 97 53.44 -25.29 28.91
C GLN A 97 53.32 -24.83 27.46
N ASP A 98 53.87 -25.58 26.51
CA ASP A 98 53.81 -25.26 25.08
C ASP A 98 52.36 -25.33 24.56
N GLU A 99 51.59 -26.35 24.99
CA GLU A 99 50.16 -26.46 24.69
C GLU A 99 49.36 -25.29 25.27
N MET A 100 49.63 -24.89 26.51
CA MET A 100 48.97 -23.75 27.14
C MET A 100 49.23 -22.45 26.38
N ILE A 101 50.47 -22.20 25.95
CA ILE A 101 50.81 -21.01 25.15
C ILE A 101 50.06 -21.02 23.81
N LYS A 102 49.98 -22.19 23.16
CA LYS A 102 49.27 -22.32 21.89
C LYS A 102 47.77 -22.05 22.05
N LEU A 103 47.14 -22.60 23.09
CA LEU A 103 45.72 -22.36 23.40
C LEU A 103 45.45 -20.88 23.69
N LEU A 104 46.33 -20.21 24.43
CA LEU A 104 46.20 -18.77 24.70
C LEU A 104 46.30 -17.92 23.43
N GLN A 105 47.16 -18.31 22.49
CA GLN A 105 47.26 -17.62 21.18
C GLN A 105 45.99 -17.84 20.34
N GLU A 106 45.48 -19.08 20.29
CA GLU A 106 44.23 -19.41 19.59
C GLU A 106 43.03 -18.66 20.20
N GLU A 107 42.94 -18.59 21.54
CA GLU A 107 41.92 -17.82 22.26
C GLU A 107 42.01 -16.32 21.92
N HIS A 108 43.22 -15.75 21.89
CA HIS A 108 43.43 -14.35 21.53
C HIS A 108 43.00 -14.04 20.09
N GLU A 109 43.41 -14.86 19.12
CA GLU A 109 43.01 -14.66 17.71
C GLU A 109 41.50 -14.87 17.53
N PHE A 110 40.91 -15.86 18.20
CA PHE A 110 39.46 -16.06 18.20
C PHE A 110 38.72 -14.86 18.77
N SER A 111 39.17 -14.32 19.91
CA SER A 111 38.58 -13.12 20.53
C SER A 111 38.67 -11.90 19.61
N LYS A 112 39.77 -11.74 18.88
CA LYS A 112 39.98 -10.64 17.94
C LYS A 112 39.04 -10.75 16.72
N GLU A 113 38.87 -11.95 16.19
CA GLU A 113 37.94 -12.20 15.09
C GLU A 113 36.49 -11.96 15.53
N MET A 114 36.11 -12.44 16.71
CA MET A 114 34.78 -12.19 17.30
C MET A 114 34.49 -10.69 17.45
N GLU A 115 35.46 -9.91 17.93
CA GLU A 115 35.31 -8.46 18.08
C GLU A 115 35.18 -7.75 16.70
N ASN A 116 35.92 -8.21 15.69
CA ASN A 116 35.80 -7.70 14.33
C ASN A 116 34.42 -8.02 13.72
N GLN A 117 33.91 -9.23 13.91
CA GLN A 117 32.58 -9.61 13.45
C GLN A 117 31.49 -8.80 14.16
N LYS A 118 31.60 -8.64 15.48
CA LYS A 118 30.68 -7.81 16.26
C LYS A 118 30.62 -6.37 15.71
N LYS A 119 31.77 -5.75 15.45
CA LYS A 119 31.82 -4.40 14.85
C LYS A 119 31.18 -4.33 13.47
N ARG A 120 31.37 -5.36 12.63
CA ARG A 120 30.71 -5.43 11.31
C ARG A 120 29.19 -5.50 11.44
N PHE A 121 28.69 -6.37 12.31
CA PHE A 121 27.24 -6.48 12.55
C PHE A 121 26.65 -5.21 13.14
N GLU A 122 27.35 -4.53 14.05
CA GLU A 122 26.91 -3.24 14.61
C GLU A 122 26.82 -2.16 13.52
N GLN A 123 27.79 -2.09 12.60
CA GLN A 123 27.76 -1.16 11.47
C GLN A 123 26.62 -1.46 10.49
N GLU A 124 26.39 -2.73 10.18
CA GLU A 124 25.30 -3.16 9.30
C GLU A 124 23.93 -2.85 9.92
N ALA A 125 23.76 -3.10 11.23
CA ALA A 125 22.53 -2.77 11.94
C ALA A 125 22.23 -1.26 11.92
N LEU A 126 23.24 -0.41 12.11
CA LEU A 126 23.08 1.04 12.01
C LEU A 126 22.70 1.50 10.60
N ALA A 127 23.36 0.96 9.57
CA ALA A 127 23.03 1.27 8.17
C ALA A 127 21.60 0.81 7.81
N MET A 128 21.19 -0.35 8.32
CA MET A 128 19.83 -0.87 8.14
C MET A 128 18.79 0.00 8.85
N GLU A 129 19.10 0.51 10.03
CA GLU A 129 18.21 1.42 10.75
C GLU A 129 18.04 2.76 10.00
N GLU A 130 19.13 3.35 9.50
CA GLU A 130 19.05 4.58 8.71
C GLU A 130 18.22 4.39 7.42
N THR A 131 18.40 3.27 6.73
CA THR A 131 17.63 2.97 5.52
C THR A 131 16.15 2.72 5.85
N ASN A 132 15.84 2.00 6.93
CA ASN A 132 14.48 1.82 7.41
C ASN A 132 13.80 3.14 7.76
N GLN A 133 14.50 4.07 8.42
CA GLN A 133 13.97 5.40 8.73
C GLN A 133 13.69 6.20 7.45
N LYS A 134 14.60 6.18 6.47
CA LYS A 134 14.41 6.83 5.17
C LYS A 134 13.20 6.26 4.43
N LEU A 135 13.05 4.94 4.40
CA LEU A 135 11.92 4.26 3.76
C LEU A 135 10.60 4.59 4.46
N ARG A 136 10.55 4.58 5.81
CA ARG A 136 9.36 4.99 6.57
C ARG A 136 8.93 6.42 6.25
N HIS A 137 9.90 7.35 6.16
CA HIS A 137 9.60 8.73 5.78
C HIS A 137 9.04 8.82 4.35
N GLN A 138 9.59 8.05 3.41
CA GLN A 138 9.08 8.00 2.03
C GLN A 138 7.66 7.43 1.96
N ILE A 139 7.37 6.35 2.71
CA ILE A 139 6.04 5.76 2.79
C ILE A 139 5.04 6.78 3.31
N ASN A 140 5.31 7.43 4.44
CA ASN A 140 4.40 8.44 5.01
C ASN A 140 4.13 9.58 4.01
N LYS A 141 5.18 10.08 3.34
CA LYS A 141 5.04 11.12 2.31
C LYS A 141 4.17 10.68 1.14
N GLN A 142 4.29 9.42 0.70
CA GLN A 142 3.47 8.86 -0.36
C GLN A 142 2.02 8.66 0.10
N GLU A 143 1.79 8.21 1.34
CA GLU A 143 0.47 8.05 1.93
C GLU A 143 -0.27 9.39 2.05
N GLU A 144 0.40 10.46 2.51
CA GLU A 144 -0.16 11.80 2.55
C GLU A 144 -0.55 12.30 1.16
N ARG A 145 0.32 12.11 0.17
CA ARG A 145 0.05 12.48 -1.22
C ARG A 145 -1.11 11.69 -1.81
N LEU A 146 -1.21 10.39 -1.49
CA LEU A 146 -2.33 9.54 -1.90
C LEU A 146 -3.64 9.98 -1.23
N LYS A 147 -3.60 10.30 0.07
CA LYS A 147 -4.76 10.79 0.81
C LYS A 147 -5.27 12.10 0.23
N PHE A 148 -4.37 13.05 -0.05
CA PHE A 148 -4.72 14.32 -0.70
C PHE A 148 -5.37 14.09 -2.06
N LYS A 149 -4.76 13.28 -2.93
CA LYS A 149 -5.33 12.94 -4.25
C LYS A 149 -6.67 12.21 -4.15
N ARG A 150 -6.86 11.33 -3.17
CA ARG A 150 -8.15 10.67 -2.92
C ARG A 150 -9.20 11.68 -2.51
N SER A 151 -8.91 12.58 -1.56
CA SER A 151 -9.86 13.62 -1.15
C SER A 151 -10.20 14.59 -2.29
N GLU A 152 -9.22 14.95 -3.12
CA GLU A 152 -9.45 15.76 -4.32
C GLU A 152 -10.33 15.02 -5.31
N SER A 153 -10.04 13.74 -5.58
CA SER A 153 -10.86 12.89 -6.45
C SER A 153 -12.28 12.71 -5.92
N GLU A 154 -12.48 12.51 -4.62
CA GLU A 154 -13.79 12.40 -3.99
C GLU A 154 -14.57 13.72 -4.09
N SER A 155 -13.90 14.85 -3.84
CA SER A 155 -14.50 16.17 -4.00
C SER A 155 -14.91 16.43 -5.45
N LEU A 156 -14.08 16.05 -6.42
CA LEU A 156 -14.40 16.17 -7.84
C LEU A 156 -15.54 15.23 -8.23
N GLN A 157 -15.51 13.97 -7.78
CA GLN A 157 -16.58 13.01 -8.01
C GLN A 157 -17.91 13.51 -7.46
N GLN A 158 -17.93 14.09 -6.25
CA GLN A 158 -19.14 14.65 -5.66
C GLN A 158 -19.62 15.89 -6.44
N LYS A 159 -18.70 16.78 -6.82
CA LYS A 159 -19.04 17.99 -7.60
C LYS A 159 -19.61 17.65 -8.98
N PHE A 160 -19.09 16.60 -9.62
CA PHE A 160 -19.49 16.18 -10.97
C PHE A 160 -20.40 14.94 -10.97
N LYS A 161 -20.99 14.58 -9.82
CA LYS A 161 -21.94 13.47 -9.74
C LYS A 161 -23.24 13.90 -10.41
N ILE A 162 -23.35 13.59 -11.69
CA ILE A 162 -24.57 13.85 -12.46
C ILE A 162 -25.53 12.71 -12.20
N ILE A 163 -26.57 12.97 -11.41
CA ILE A 163 -27.73 12.10 -11.28
C ILE A 163 -28.79 12.67 -12.22
N ALA A 164 -28.71 12.32 -13.49
CA ALA A 164 -29.72 12.68 -14.48
C ALA A 164 -30.68 11.50 -14.67
N ALA A 165 -31.95 11.70 -14.33
CA ALA A 165 -33.00 10.80 -14.79
C ALA A 165 -33.18 11.03 -16.29
N ILE A 166 -32.77 10.07 -17.11
CA ILE A 166 -32.95 10.15 -18.56
C ILE A 166 -34.46 9.99 -18.83
N PRO A 167 -35.13 11.01 -19.40
CA PRO A 167 -36.57 10.94 -19.63
C PRO A 167 -36.89 9.92 -20.71
N GLU A 168 -38.04 9.26 -20.60
CA GLU A 168 -38.57 8.44 -21.67
C GLU A 168 -38.85 9.31 -22.90
N LYS A 169 -38.30 8.94 -24.05
CA LYS A 169 -38.51 9.64 -25.31
C LYS A 169 -39.11 8.71 -26.34
N ALA A 170 -40.28 9.07 -26.85
CA ALA A 170 -40.88 8.36 -27.97
C ALA A 170 -40.01 8.54 -29.23
N VAL A 171 -39.56 7.42 -29.80
CA VAL A 171 -38.81 7.40 -31.06
C VAL A 171 -39.76 7.21 -32.23
N LYS A 172 -39.46 7.85 -33.36
CA LYS A 172 -40.17 7.63 -34.62
C LYS A 172 -39.27 6.81 -35.53
N PHE A 173 -39.79 5.70 -36.05
CA PHE A 173 -39.08 4.93 -37.07
C PHE A 173 -39.20 5.66 -38.41
N ILE A 174 -38.05 6.07 -38.96
CA ILE A 174 -37.99 6.94 -40.15
C ILE A 174 -37.97 6.10 -41.45
N GLY A 175 -37.53 4.84 -41.37
CA GLY A 175 -37.51 3.93 -42.50
C GLY A 175 -36.66 2.69 -42.21
N VAL A 176 -36.70 1.72 -43.12
CA VAL A 176 -35.80 0.57 -43.13
C VAL A 176 -34.65 0.89 -44.08
N GLU A 177 -33.42 0.86 -43.58
CA GLU A 177 -32.24 1.16 -44.40
C GLU A 177 -31.78 -0.05 -45.22
N LYS A 178 -31.90 -1.26 -44.66
CA LYS A 178 -31.54 -2.52 -45.34
C LYS A 178 -32.34 -3.70 -44.77
N GLU A 179 -33.03 -4.44 -45.63
CA GLU A 179 -33.61 -5.74 -45.27
C GLU A 179 -32.53 -6.83 -45.40
N ILE A 180 -32.13 -7.43 -44.28
CA ILE A 180 -31.13 -8.49 -44.24
C ILE A 180 -31.84 -9.79 -43.89
N PRO A 181 -31.83 -10.80 -44.77
CA PRO A 181 -32.36 -12.12 -44.44
C PRO A 181 -31.61 -12.74 -43.25
N ASP A 182 -32.31 -13.45 -42.36
CA ASP A 182 -31.75 -14.02 -41.13
C ASP A 182 -30.47 -14.85 -41.34
N HIS A 183 -30.34 -15.53 -42.48
CA HIS A 183 -29.19 -16.36 -42.84
C HIS A 183 -27.97 -15.58 -43.35
N LYS A 184 -28.08 -14.25 -43.48
CA LYS A 184 -27.00 -13.33 -43.89
C LYS A 184 -26.73 -12.23 -42.86
N LEU A 185 -27.23 -12.39 -41.62
CA LEU A 185 -26.91 -11.46 -40.52
C LEU A 185 -25.40 -11.50 -40.25
N GLU A 186 -24.70 -10.45 -40.70
CA GLU A 186 -23.31 -10.17 -40.36
C GLU A 186 -23.19 -9.89 -38.85
N GLU A 187 -22.00 -10.05 -38.25
CA GLU A 187 -21.77 -9.82 -36.81
C GLU A 187 -22.24 -8.42 -36.34
N ASP A 188 -22.11 -7.42 -37.22
CA ASP A 188 -22.52 -6.04 -36.97
C ASP A 188 -24.04 -5.88 -36.82
N CYS A 189 -24.84 -6.82 -37.33
CA CYS A 189 -26.30 -6.82 -37.22
C CYS A 189 -26.82 -7.59 -35.99
N LEU A 190 -25.93 -8.12 -35.16
CA LEU A 190 -26.28 -8.86 -33.94
C LEU A 190 -26.60 -7.95 -32.75
N HIS A 191 -26.49 -6.62 -32.95
CA HIS A 191 -26.70 -5.63 -31.92
C HIS A 191 -27.60 -4.49 -32.41
N ILE A 192 -28.55 -4.07 -31.58
CA ILE A 192 -29.27 -2.81 -31.77
C ILE A 192 -28.41 -1.70 -31.17
N GLN A 193 -27.96 -0.78 -32.01
CA GLN A 193 -27.16 0.37 -31.57
C GLN A 193 -28.06 1.60 -31.41
N GLY A 194 -27.88 2.33 -30.32
CA GLY A 194 -28.51 3.62 -30.06
C GLY A 194 -27.48 4.65 -29.67
N GLN A 195 -27.61 5.88 -30.19
CA GLN A 195 -26.77 7.00 -29.80
C GLN A 195 -27.64 8.14 -29.29
N PHE A 196 -27.43 8.53 -28.04
CA PHE A 196 -28.18 9.61 -27.40
C PHE A 196 -27.23 10.70 -26.97
N SER A 197 -27.43 11.92 -27.46
CA SER A 197 -26.69 13.11 -27.00
C SER A 197 -27.43 13.73 -25.82
N ILE A 198 -26.77 13.79 -24.68
CA ILE A 198 -27.29 14.40 -23.46
C ILE A 198 -26.55 15.71 -23.22
N ILE A 199 -27.32 16.80 -23.14
CA ILE A 199 -26.82 18.15 -22.88
C ILE A 199 -27.55 18.64 -21.63
N GLN A 200 -26.79 18.96 -20.58
CA GLN A 200 -27.35 19.63 -19.41
C GLN A 200 -27.27 21.13 -19.63
N ASN A 201 -28.39 21.78 -19.89
CA ASN A 201 -28.39 23.24 -20.06
C ASN A 201 -28.02 23.95 -18.75
N PRO A 202 -27.11 24.94 -18.76
CA PRO A 202 -26.79 25.74 -17.59
C PRO A 202 -28.05 26.43 -17.09
N ALA A 203 -28.21 26.48 -15.77
CA ALA A 203 -29.37 27.10 -15.13
C ALA A 203 -28.90 28.17 -14.15
N LEU A 204 -29.57 29.32 -14.14
CA LEU A 204 -29.38 30.37 -13.14
C LEU A 204 -30.69 30.57 -12.37
N THR A 205 -30.62 30.55 -11.04
CA THR A 205 -31.76 30.91 -10.19
C THR A 205 -31.80 32.42 -10.00
N LEU A 206 -32.89 33.04 -10.43
CA LEU A 206 -33.19 34.45 -10.22
C LEU A 206 -33.87 34.63 -8.87
N SER A 207 -33.28 35.49 -8.03
CA SER A 207 -33.83 35.89 -6.74
C SER A 207 -34.79 37.07 -6.91
N GLU A 208 -35.56 37.38 -5.87
CA GLU A 208 -36.42 38.55 -5.85
C GLU A 208 -35.65 39.86 -6.10
N GLY A 209 -36.27 40.81 -6.81
CA GLY A 209 -35.65 42.11 -7.10
C GLY A 209 -34.49 42.02 -8.10
N GLN A 210 -34.40 40.92 -8.85
CA GLN A 210 -33.45 40.73 -9.94
C GLN A 210 -34.15 40.69 -11.29
N ALA A 211 -33.46 41.17 -12.32
CA ALA A 211 -33.86 40.98 -13.71
C ALA A 211 -32.71 40.39 -14.51
N LEU A 212 -33.03 39.49 -15.42
CA LEU A 212 -32.11 38.97 -16.41
C LEU A 212 -32.41 39.64 -17.74
N ILE A 213 -31.42 40.27 -18.35
CA ILE A 213 -31.57 40.92 -19.66
C ILE A 213 -30.54 40.38 -20.64
N THR A 214 -31.00 39.94 -21.81
CA THR A 214 -30.18 39.44 -22.92
C THR A 214 -30.28 40.42 -24.08
N PHE A 215 -29.13 40.88 -24.56
CA PHE A 215 -29.03 41.80 -25.70
C PHE A 215 -28.73 41.04 -26.99
N GLU A 216 -29.14 41.59 -28.13
CA GLU A 216 -28.74 41.03 -29.42
C GLU A 216 -27.22 41.09 -29.62
N GLU A 217 -26.60 42.22 -29.24
CA GLU A 217 -25.16 42.46 -29.37
C GLU A 217 -24.39 42.27 -28.05
N GLU A 218 -23.33 41.46 -28.06
CA GLU A 218 -22.39 41.28 -26.94
C GLU A 218 -21.77 42.60 -26.45
N GLN A 219 -21.48 43.52 -27.37
CA GLN A 219 -20.84 44.79 -27.04
C GLN A 219 -21.73 45.67 -26.14
N VAL A 220 -23.05 45.55 -26.23
CA VAL A 220 -24.01 46.27 -25.38
C VAL A 220 -23.88 45.77 -23.94
N ALA A 221 -23.91 44.45 -23.76
CA ALA A 221 -23.76 43.81 -22.46
C ALA A 221 -22.43 44.20 -21.80
N GLU A 222 -21.32 44.17 -22.54
CA GLU A 222 -20.01 44.58 -22.02
C GLU A 222 -19.97 46.05 -21.58
N ARG A 223 -20.62 46.96 -22.30
CA ARG A 223 -20.68 48.38 -21.91
C ARG A 223 -21.44 48.56 -20.61
N ILE A 224 -22.57 47.88 -20.45
CA ILE A 224 -23.38 47.94 -19.23
C ILE A 224 -22.63 47.32 -18.04
N LEU A 225 -21.92 46.21 -18.26
CA LEU A 225 -21.12 45.54 -17.22
C LEU A 225 -19.92 46.37 -16.73
N LYS A 226 -19.45 47.35 -17.51
CA LYS A 226 -18.41 48.31 -17.09
C LYS A 226 -18.95 49.37 -16.12
N LEU A 227 -20.26 49.55 -16.04
CA LEU A 227 -20.90 50.50 -15.12
C LEU A 227 -20.99 49.88 -13.72
N ALA A 228 -20.60 50.64 -12.69
CA ALA A 228 -20.73 50.17 -11.31
C ALA A 228 -22.21 50.11 -10.87
N ARG A 229 -23.03 51.03 -11.37
CA ARG A 229 -24.47 51.19 -11.13
C ARG A 229 -25.12 51.88 -12.32
N CYS A 230 -26.34 51.48 -12.63
CA CYS A 230 -27.20 52.05 -13.67
C CYS A 230 -28.38 52.78 -12.98
N PRO A 231 -28.44 54.11 -13.02
CA PRO A 231 -29.56 54.85 -12.45
C PRO A 231 -30.80 54.73 -13.35
N VAL A 232 -31.77 53.92 -12.95
CA VAL A 232 -33.03 53.72 -13.66
C VAL A 232 -34.10 54.61 -13.04
N THR A 233 -34.84 55.36 -13.87
CA THR A 233 -35.96 56.19 -13.42
C THR A 233 -37.25 55.61 -13.96
N ILE A 234 -38.14 55.19 -13.08
CA ILE A 234 -39.44 54.58 -13.39
C ILE A 234 -40.51 55.35 -12.60
N ASP A 235 -41.47 55.95 -13.29
CA ASP A 235 -42.59 56.72 -12.70
C ASP A 235 -42.21 57.66 -11.55
N LYS A 236 -41.10 58.39 -11.72
CA LYS A 236 -40.49 59.37 -10.79
C LYS A 236 -39.68 58.77 -9.63
N THR A 237 -39.65 57.45 -9.50
CA THR A 237 -38.76 56.75 -8.57
C THR A 237 -37.42 56.48 -9.25
N LYS A 238 -36.32 56.90 -8.62
CA LYS A 238 -34.96 56.59 -9.07
C LYS A 238 -34.42 55.41 -8.28
N MET A 239 -33.93 54.40 -8.97
CA MET A 239 -33.29 53.23 -8.37
C MET A 239 -31.92 52.99 -9.01
N ASP A 240 -30.95 52.63 -8.17
CA ASP A 240 -29.59 52.27 -8.58
C ASP A 240 -29.52 50.77 -8.82
N VAL A 241 -29.63 50.36 -10.08
CA VAL A 241 -29.56 48.96 -10.47
C VAL A 241 -28.09 48.56 -10.66
N LYS A 242 -27.67 47.45 -10.06
CA LYS A 242 -26.31 46.94 -10.21
C LYS A 242 -26.26 45.88 -11.32
N PRO A 243 -25.54 46.14 -12.42
CA PRO A 243 -25.28 45.11 -13.42
C PRO A 243 -24.16 44.17 -12.95
N SER A 244 -24.30 42.88 -13.28
CA SER A 244 -23.33 41.85 -12.94
C SER A 244 -23.26 40.78 -14.02
N ARG A 245 -22.09 40.17 -14.19
CA ARG A 245 -21.89 39.07 -15.13
C ARG A 245 -22.65 37.84 -14.65
N VAL A 246 -23.26 37.16 -15.59
CA VAL A 246 -23.90 35.87 -15.35
C VAL A 246 -22.82 34.78 -15.41
N ALA A 247 -22.40 34.31 -14.24
CA ALA A 247 -21.57 33.11 -14.14
C ALA A 247 -22.47 31.88 -14.22
N LEU A 248 -22.24 31.02 -15.21
CA LEU A 248 -23.02 29.80 -15.40
C LEU A 248 -22.35 28.63 -14.70
N ASP A 249 -23.16 27.81 -14.04
CA ASP A 249 -22.69 26.58 -13.42
C ASP A 249 -22.09 25.62 -14.47
N THR A 250 -21.21 24.73 -14.00
CA THR A 250 -20.56 23.77 -14.88
C THR A 250 -21.60 22.89 -15.56
N THR A 251 -21.65 23.01 -16.87
CA THR A 251 -22.52 22.27 -17.78
C THR A 251 -21.78 21.07 -18.32
N VAL A 252 -22.50 19.98 -18.56
CA VAL A 252 -21.93 18.75 -19.11
C VAL A 252 -22.68 18.32 -20.36
N LYS A 253 -21.91 17.83 -21.32
CA LYS A 253 -22.39 17.27 -22.58
C LYS A 253 -21.69 15.95 -22.80
N PHE A 254 -22.46 14.92 -23.13
CA PHE A 254 -21.92 13.60 -23.39
C PHE A 254 -22.84 12.80 -24.31
N GLU A 255 -22.27 11.77 -24.93
CA GLU A 255 -23.00 10.82 -25.76
C GLU A 255 -23.11 9.49 -25.03
N VAL A 256 -24.32 8.94 -24.93
CA VAL A 256 -24.57 7.58 -24.46
C VAL A 256 -24.72 6.70 -25.69
N GLN A 257 -23.78 5.78 -25.88
CA GLN A 257 -23.89 4.70 -26.84
C GLN A 257 -24.47 3.48 -26.15
N LEU A 258 -25.63 3.04 -26.62
CA LEU A 258 -26.35 1.87 -26.18
C LEU A 258 -26.14 0.76 -27.21
N ASN A 259 -25.71 -0.42 -26.76
CA ASN A 259 -25.64 -1.62 -27.57
C ASN A 259 -26.50 -2.72 -26.92
N VAL A 260 -27.58 -3.13 -27.60
CA VAL A 260 -28.46 -4.20 -27.12
C VAL A 260 -28.15 -5.47 -27.93
N SER A 261 -27.74 -6.54 -27.26
CA SER A 261 -27.45 -7.80 -27.95
C SER A 261 -28.72 -8.55 -28.35
N LEU A 262 -28.76 -9.07 -29.57
CA LEU A 262 -29.83 -9.93 -30.08
C LEU A 262 -29.61 -11.43 -29.77
N LYS A 263 -28.46 -11.78 -29.18
CA LYS A 263 -28.11 -13.15 -28.78
C LYS A 263 -27.97 -13.35 -27.28
N LYS A 264 -27.80 -12.27 -26.51
CA LYS A 264 -27.56 -12.34 -25.07
C LYS A 264 -28.74 -11.84 -24.26
N ILE A 265 -29.10 -12.58 -23.22
CA ILE A 265 -30.03 -12.12 -22.19
C ILE A 265 -29.32 -11.99 -20.85
N GLU A 266 -29.79 -11.04 -20.04
CA GLU A 266 -29.49 -10.98 -18.63
C GLU A 266 -30.66 -11.57 -17.84
N VAL A 267 -30.31 -12.42 -16.87
CA VAL A 267 -31.24 -13.08 -15.96
C VAL A 267 -30.92 -12.63 -14.55
N SER A 268 -31.91 -12.08 -13.83
CA SER A 268 -31.73 -11.60 -12.45
C SER A 268 -32.72 -12.25 -11.49
N ASN A 269 -32.50 -12.04 -10.19
CA ASN A 269 -33.24 -12.68 -9.09
C ASN A 269 -33.04 -14.21 -9.06
N ILE A 270 -31.82 -14.68 -9.34
CA ILE A 270 -31.49 -16.11 -9.33
C ILE A 270 -31.24 -16.55 -7.88
N PRO A 271 -31.99 -17.54 -7.35
CA PRO A 271 -31.81 -17.96 -5.97
C PRO A 271 -30.50 -18.73 -5.74
N PRO A 272 -29.72 -18.40 -4.69
CA PRO A 272 -28.41 -19.01 -4.42
C PRO A 272 -28.53 -20.33 -3.64
N PHE A 273 -29.44 -21.21 -4.05
CA PHE A 273 -29.73 -22.46 -3.32
C PHE A 273 -28.78 -23.61 -3.65
N LEU A 274 -28.05 -23.52 -4.76
CA LEU A 274 -27.17 -24.57 -5.26
C LEU A 274 -25.73 -24.05 -5.41
N PRO A 275 -24.73 -24.94 -5.47
CA PRO A 275 -23.38 -24.58 -5.89
C PRO A 275 -23.39 -23.94 -7.28
N GLU A 276 -22.46 -23.03 -7.54
CA GLU A 276 -22.38 -22.23 -8.77
C GLU A 276 -22.42 -23.08 -10.04
N GLU A 277 -21.62 -24.16 -10.11
CA GLU A 277 -21.62 -25.08 -11.25
C GLU A 277 -23.02 -25.65 -11.52
N ARG A 278 -23.72 -26.07 -10.47
CA ARG A 278 -25.08 -26.62 -10.59
C ARG A 278 -26.10 -25.57 -10.99
N ILE A 279 -25.92 -24.31 -10.60
CA ILE A 279 -26.78 -23.21 -11.06
C ILE A 279 -26.58 -22.99 -12.55
N ARG A 280 -25.33 -22.96 -13.02
CA ARG A 280 -25.00 -22.82 -14.46
C ARG A 280 -25.65 -23.95 -15.27
N ASP A 281 -25.48 -25.20 -14.85
CA ASP A 281 -26.11 -26.36 -15.52
C ASP A 281 -27.65 -26.21 -15.59
N LYS A 282 -28.26 -25.71 -14.51
CA LYS A 282 -29.72 -25.52 -14.45
C LYS A 282 -30.18 -24.37 -15.34
N LEU A 283 -29.42 -23.28 -15.40
CA LEU A 283 -29.72 -22.18 -16.30
C LEU A 283 -29.64 -22.67 -17.75
N GLU A 284 -28.54 -23.29 -18.14
CA GLU A 284 -28.36 -23.85 -19.47
C GLU A 284 -29.52 -24.79 -19.84
N LEU A 285 -29.79 -25.82 -19.01
CA LEU A 285 -30.87 -26.78 -19.28
C LEU A 285 -32.25 -26.12 -19.43
N ASN A 286 -32.56 -25.09 -18.62
CA ASN A 286 -33.87 -24.45 -18.70
C ASN A 286 -33.98 -23.55 -19.93
N PHE A 287 -32.98 -22.72 -20.18
CA PHE A 287 -32.97 -21.80 -21.32
C PHE A 287 -32.74 -22.50 -22.66
N SER A 288 -32.25 -23.75 -22.67
CA SER A 288 -32.23 -24.63 -23.84
C SER A 288 -33.61 -25.16 -24.26
N LYS A 289 -34.66 -25.03 -23.44
CA LYS A 289 -35.98 -25.62 -23.71
C LYS A 289 -36.81 -24.77 -24.69
N PRO A 290 -37.14 -25.28 -25.89
CA PRO A 290 -37.99 -24.56 -26.83
C PRO A 290 -39.42 -24.36 -26.33
N SER A 291 -39.93 -25.27 -25.49
CA SER A 291 -41.28 -25.18 -24.89
C SER A 291 -41.48 -23.93 -24.02
N LEU A 292 -40.39 -23.39 -23.48
CA LEU A 292 -40.38 -22.16 -22.71
C LEU A 292 -39.89 -20.96 -23.52
N GLY A 293 -39.82 -21.09 -24.84
CA GLY A 293 -39.33 -20.06 -25.76
C GLY A 293 -37.81 -19.94 -25.86
N GLY A 294 -37.09 -20.83 -25.17
CA GLY A 294 -35.64 -20.94 -25.22
C GLY A 294 -35.12 -21.56 -26.52
N GLY A 295 -33.83 -21.85 -26.56
CA GLY A 295 -33.13 -22.38 -27.74
C GLY A 295 -31.68 -22.72 -27.40
N GLU A 296 -30.92 -23.24 -28.35
CA GLU A 296 -29.56 -23.70 -28.13
C GLU A 296 -28.68 -22.61 -27.49
N VAL A 297 -28.14 -22.95 -26.32
CA VAL A 297 -27.30 -22.07 -25.51
C VAL A 297 -25.84 -22.29 -25.89
N GLU A 298 -25.15 -21.22 -26.20
CA GLU A 298 -23.73 -21.20 -26.52
C GLU A 298 -22.88 -21.04 -25.25
N ASN A 299 -23.29 -20.18 -24.32
CA ASN A 299 -22.55 -19.92 -23.10
C ASN A 299 -23.46 -19.44 -21.95
N VAL A 300 -23.08 -19.75 -20.71
CA VAL A 300 -23.72 -19.28 -19.47
C VAL A 300 -22.67 -18.74 -18.50
N GLU A 301 -22.76 -17.44 -18.23
CA GLU A 301 -21.92 -16.75 -17.25
C GLU A 301 -22.78 -16.41 -16.03
N TYR A 302 -22.53 -17.05 -14.89
CA TYR A 302 -23.26 -16.79 -13.65
C TYR A 302 -22.38 -16.01 -12.66
N ASN A 303 -22.94 -14.94 -12.10
CA ASN A 303 -22.34 -14.18 -11.02
C ASN A 303 -23.11 -14.43 -9.72
N LYS A 304 -22.43 -15.09 -8.78
CA LYS A 304 -23.00 -15.45 -7.47
C LYS A 304 -23.25 -14.24 -6.57
N ASP A 305 -22.39 -13.23 -6.64
CA ASP A 305 -22.45 -12.07 -5.74
C ASP A 305 -23.64 -11.15 -6.07
N SER A 306 -23.95 -11.00 -7.36
CA SER A 306 -25.13 -10.25 -7.82
C SER A 306 -26.38 -11.11 -7.96
N GLY A 307 -26.26 -12.44 -7.97
CA GLY A 307 -27.37 -13.34 -8.26
C GLY A 307 -27.92 -13.16 -9.69
N THR A 308 -27.04 -12.83 -10.63
CA THR A 308 -27.38 -12.60 -12.04
C THR A 308 -26.62 -13.55 -12.97
N ALA A 309 -27.16 -13.80 -14.15
CA ALA A 309 -26.51 -14.58 -15.19
C ALA A 309 -26.65 -13.92 -16.55
N VAL A 310 -25.64 -14.06 -17.39
CA VAL A 310 -25.70 -13.74 -18.82
C VAL A 310 -25.75 -15.04 -19.59
N ILE A 311 -26.76 -15.19 -20.44
CA ILE A 311 -26.95 -16.37 -21.29
C ILE A 311 -26.81 -15.94 -22.74
N THR A 312 -25.89 -16.59 -23.45
CA THR A 312 -25.66 -16.38 -24.88
C THR A 312 -26.29 -17.53 -25.65
N PHE A 313 -27.18 -17.22 -26.59
CA PHE A 313 -27.78 -18.19 -27.49
C PHE A 313 -27.03 -18.27 -28.81
N LEU A 314 -26.97 -19.47 -29.39
CA LEU A 314 -26.34 -19.69 -30.68
C LEU A 314 -27.04 -18.92 -31.81
N HIS A 315 -28.39 -18.96 -31.80
CA HIS A 315 -29.23 -18.33 -32.81
C HIS A 315 -29.80 -16.98 -32.36
N THR A 316 -29.84 -16.03 -33.30
CA THR A 316 -30.51 -14.74 -33.14
C THR A 316 -32.03 -14.93 -32.97
N GLY A 317 -32.67 -13.98 -32.28
CA GLY A 317 -34.12 -13.97 -32.05
C GLY A 317 -34.60 -14.88 -30.90
N VAL A 318 -33.80 -15.85 -30.43
CA VAL A 318 -34.10 -16.59 -29.19
C VAL A 318 -34.10 -15.64 -27.99
N ALA A 319 -33.05 -14.83 -27.87
CA ALA A 319 -32.89 -13.85 -26.79
C ALA A 319 -34.08 -12.87 -26.72
N GLU A 320 -34.50 -12.33 -27.86
CA GLU A 320 -35.63 -11.40 -27.95
C GLU A 320 -36.93 -12.06 -27.47
N ARG A 321 -37.26 -13.25 -27.99
CA ARG A 321 -38.48 -13.97 -27.58
C ARG A 321 -38.50 -14.29 -26.09
N VAL A 322 -37.35 -14.64 -25.51
CA VAL A 322 -37.24 -14.90 -24.07
C VAL A 322 -37.40 -13.59 -23.29
N ALA A 323 -36.72 -12.52 -23.69
CA ALA A 323 -36.76 -11.21 -23.04
C ALA A 323 -38.16 -10.57 -23.07
N MET A 324 -38.93 -10.75 -24.14
CA MET A 324 -40.31 -10.24 -24.24
C MET A 324 -41.23 -10.75 -23.13
N LYS A 325 -40.93 -11.91 -22.53
CA LYS A 325 -41.71 -12.48 -21.42
C LYS A 325 -41.52 -11.73 -20.11
N LYS A 326 -40.42 -10.96 -19.96
CA LYS A 326 -39.97 -10.22 -18.76
C LYS A 326 -39.70 -11.07 -17.51
N THR A 327 -40.45 -12.15 -17.33
CA THR A 327 -40.31 -13.12 -16.25
C THR A 327 -40.23 -14.52 -16.84
N TYR A 328 -39.43 -15.37 -16.20
CA TYR A 328 -39.17 -16.72 -16.67
C TYR A 328 -39.24 -17.73 -15.51
N PRO A 329 -39.94 -18.88 -15.66
CA PRO A 329 -39.98 -19.91 -14.63
C PRO A 329 -38.71 -20.75 -14.66
N LEU A 330 -37.81 -20.53 -13.69
CA LEU A 330 -36.58 -21.30 -13.53
C LEU A 330 -36.81 -22.52 -12.62
N ASN A 331 -36.70 -23.72 -13.18
CA ASN A 331 -36.82 -24.95 -12.41
C ASN A 331 -35.47 -25.40 -11.86
N MET A 332 -35.31 -25.31 -10.53
CA MET A 332 -34.10 -25.69 -9.78
C MET A 332 -34.14 -27.16 -9.30
N GLY A 333 -35.12 -27.95 -9.71
CA GLY A 333 -35.35 -29.34 -9.33
C GLY A 333 -36.30 -29.49 -8.14
N PHE A 334 -35.98 -28.84 -7.01
CA PHE A 334 -36.81 -28.88 -5.80
C PHE A 334 -37.86 -27.75 -5.74
N LYS A 335 -37.66 -26.69 -6.53
CA LYS A 335 -38.55 -25.52 -6.58
C LYS A 335 -38.47 -24.83 -7.95
N VAL A 336 -39.61 -24.30 -8.40
CA VAL A 336 -39.67 -23.37 -9.53
C VAL A 336 -39.66 -21.95 -8.97
N SER A 337 -38.71 -21.14 -9.42
CA SER A 337 -38.57 -19.74 -9.01
C SER A 337 -38.76 -18.82 -10.21
N GLN A 338 -39.36 -17.66 -9.99
CA GLN A 338 -39.56 -16.66 -11.05
C GLN A 338 -38.33 -15.75 -11.10
N VAL A 339 -37.63 -15.80 -12.23
CA VAL A 339 -36.48 -14.93 -12.52
C VAL A 339 -36.89 -13.86 -13.51
N PHE A 340 -36.20 -12.72 -13.50
CA PHE A 340 -36.44 -11.65 -14.47
C PHE A 340 -35.48 -11.81 -15.65
N VAL A 341 -35.98 -11.56 -16.85
CA VAL A 341 -35.22 -11.70 -18.08
C VAL A 341 -35.33 -10.44 -18.93
N SER A 342 -34.20 -9.96 -19.43
CA SER A 342 -34.11 -8.83 -20.35
C SER A 342 -33.00 -9.07 -21.36
N LEU A 343 -33.03 -8.37 -22.50
CA LEU A 343 -31.89 -8.36 -23.41
C LEU A 343 -30.67 -7.77 -22.71
N CYS A 344 -29.50 -8.32 -22.98
CA CYS A 344 -28.25 -7.78 -22.45
C CYS A 344 -28.00 -6.41 -23.10
N THR A 345 -27.80 -5.39 -22.27
CA THR A 345 -27.55 -4.02 -22.72
C THR A 345 -26.18 -3.56 -22.23
N GLU A 346 -25.35 -3.09 -23.14
CA GLU A 346 -24.08 -2.44 -22.83
C GLU A 346 -24.22 -0.94 -23.08
N HIS A 347 -23.70 -0.15 -22.15
CA HIS A 347 -23.74 1.30 -22.22
C HIS A 347 -22.31 1.84 -22.16
N GLN A 348 -21.99 2.75 -23.08
CA GLN A 348 -20.71 3.44 -23.09
C GLN A 348 -20.95 4.95 -23.15
N ILE A 349 -20.29 5.69 -22.26
CA ILE A 349 -20.27 7.15 -22.30
C ILE A 349 -19.11 7.59 -23.17
N LYS A 350 -19.38 8.39 -24.20
CA LYS A 350 -18.39 8.99 -25.10
C LYS A 350 -18.52 10.50 -25.11
N LYS A 351 -17.47 11.18 -25.62
CA LYS A 351 -17.42 12.62 -25.82
C LYS A 351 -17.87 13.45 -24.61
N PHE A 352 -17.48 13.03 -23.41
CA PHE A 352 -17.76 13.79 -22.20
C PHE A 352 -17.00 15.12 -22.24
N GLN A 353 -17.75 16.22 -22.18
CA GLN A 353 -17.25 17.58 -22.23
C GLN A 353 -17.88 18.35 -21.08
N THR A 354 -17.06 19.12 -20.38
CA THR A 354 -17.50 20.05 -19.34
C THR A 354 -17.28 21.47 -19.83
N PHE A 355 -18.28 22.31 -19.65
CA PHE A 355 -18.24 23.72 -19.99
C PHE A 355 -18.51 24.53 -18.74
N CYS A 356 -17.63 25.48 -18.46
CA CYS A 356 -17.91 26.57 -17.54
C CYS A 356 -17.64 27.87 -18.30
N GLY A 357 -18.47 28.87 -18.08
CA GLY A 357 -18.33 30.13 -18.80
C GLY A 357 -19.25 31.19 -18.25
N THR A 358 -19.03 32.42 -18.70
CA THR A 358 -19.94 33.53 -18.45
C THR A 358 -20.77 33.80 -19.69
N SER A 359 -22.04 34.18 -19.52
CA SER A 359 -22.81 34.69 -20.66
C SER A 359 -22.19 35.99 -21.17
N ARG A 360 -22.04 36.09 -22.49
CA ARG A 360 -21.49 37.28 -23.17
C ARG A 360 -22.53 38.34 -23.45
N ARG A 361 -23.77 37.92 -23.70
CA ARG A 361 -24.88 38.80 -24.12
C ARG A 361 -25.88 39.07 -23.00
N THR A 362 -25.81 38.32 -21.90
CA THR A 362 -26.75 38.43 -20.78
C THR A 362 -26.14 39.14 -19.58
N VAL A 363 -26.89 40.06 -19.00
CA VAL A 363 -26.55 40.81 -17.78
C VAL A 363 -27.57 40.49 -16.69
N LEU A 364 -27.09 40.24 -15.48
CA LEU A 364 -27.93 40.15 -14.29
C LEU A 364 -28.00 41.52 -13.61
N LEU A 365 -29.20 42.06 -13.54
CA LEU A 365 -29.52 43.31 -12.88
C LEU A 365 -30.04 43.02 -11.47
N SER A 366 -29.47 43.64 -10.45
CA SER A 366 -29.87 43.47 -9.05
C SER A 366 -30.16 44.80 -8.37
N GLY A 367 -30.95 44.78 -7.30
CA GLY A 367 -31.31 45.98 -6.54
C GLY A 367 -32.51 46.73 -7.12
N ILE A 368 -33.35 46.02 -7.88
CA ILE A 368 -34.58 46.57 -8.45
C ILE A 368 -35.63 46.61 -7.35
N SER A 369 -36.23 47.78 -7.13
CA SER A 369 -37.31 47.95 -6.16
C SER A 369 -38.65 47.60 -6.80
N ASP A 370 -39.49 46.87 -6.07
CA ASP A 370 -40.82 46.43 -6.50
C ASP A 370 -41.80 47.60 -6.37
N VAL A 371 -41.81 48.48 -7.38
CA VAL A 371 -42.55 49.77 -7.38
C VAL A 371 -43.78 49.75 -8.27
N LEU A 372 -43.84 48.82 -9.21
CA LEU A 372 -44.92 48.59 -10.17
C LEU A 372 -45.18 47.07 -10.21
N ASP A 373 -46.25 46.64 -10.86
CA ASP A 373 -46.44 45.22 -11.15
C ASP A 373 -45.33 44.67 -12.05
N GLU A 374 -45.21 43.34 -12.06
CA GLU A 374 -44.11 42.62 -12.71
C GLU A 374 -44.01 42.93 -14.22
N GLU A 375 -45.14 43.02 -14.92
CA GLU A 375 -45.18 43.26 -16.37
C GLU A 375 -44.80 44.72 -16.68
N ASP A 376 -45.44 45.69 -16.02
CA ASP A 376 -45.13 47.11 -16.21
C ASP A 376 -43.66 47.42 -15.84
N LEU A 377 -43.13 46.81 -14.78
CA LEU A 377 -41.76 47.02 -14.36
C LEU A 377 -40.76 46.41 -15.36
N GLN A 378 -41.08 45.23 -15.90
CA GLN A 378 -40.26 44.58 -16.93
C GLN A 378 -40.21 45.44 -18.21
N ASP A 379 -41.35 45.93 -18.68
CA ASP A 379 -41.43 46.80 -19.86
C ASP A 379 -40.66 48.11 -19.67
N ASN A 380 -40.76 48.73 -18.50
CA ASN A 380 -40.00 49.93 -18.16
C ASN A 380 -38.48 49.69 -18.14
N LEU A 381 -38.03 48.53 -17.63
CA LEU A 381 -36.63 48.14 -17.67
C LEU A 381 -36.17 47.90 -19.10
N GLU A 382 -36.96 47.21 -19.92
CA GLU A 382 -36.66 46.97 -21.32
C GLU A 382 -36.47 48.28 -22.08
N ILE A 383 -37.43 49.19 -21.99
CA ILE A 383 -37.37 50.52 -22.63
C ILE A 383 -36.17 51.33 -22.11
N HIS A 384 -35.81 51.20 -20.84
CA HIS A 384 -34.65 51.88 -20.28
C HIS A 384 -33.35 51.39 -20.92
N PHE A 385 -33.19 50.07 -21.06
CA PHE A 385 -31.99 49.43 -21.59
C PHE A 385 -31.97 49.28 -23.11
N GLN A 386 -33.06 49.59 -23.82
CA GLN A 386 -33.06 49.80 -25.27
C GLN A 386 -32.48 51.15 -25.68
N LYS A 387 -32.53 52.16 -24.79
CA LYS A 387 -32.08 53.53 -25.12
C LYS A 387 -30.55 53.63 -25.23
N PRO A 388 -29.99 54.08 -26.37
CA PRO A 388 -28.55 54.26 -26.53
C PRO A 388 -27.92 55.24 -25.53
N ASN A 389 -28.68 56.26 -25.10
CA ASN A 389 -28.24 57.24 -24.10
C ASN A 389 -27.99 56.63 -22.72
N ASN A 390 -28.54 55.43 -22.45
CA ASN A 390 -28.31 54.66 -21.23
C ASN A 390 -27.29 53.54 -21.43
N TYR A 391 -26.45 53.64 -22.48
CA TYR A 391 -25.49 52.62 -22.89
C TYR A 391 -26.13 51.30 -23.39
N GLY A 392 -27.46 51.33 -23.58
CA GLY A 392 -28.31 50.25 -24.03
C GLY A 392 -28.18 49.89 -25.51
N GLY A 393 -29.07 49.02 -25.97
CA GLY A 393 -29.17 48.53 -27.34
C GLY A 393 -30.33 47.55 -27.49
N GLU A 394 -30.48 46.93 -28.66
CA GLU A 394 -31.59 46.01 -28.92
C GLU A 394 -31.61 44.85 -27.91
N VAL A 395 -32.77 44.65 -27.29
CA VAL A 395 -33.01 43.63 -26.25
C VAL A 395 -33.67 42.43 -26.92
N GLU A 396 -33.05 41.26 -26.79
CA GLU A 396 -33.59 39.99 -27.29
C GLU A 396 -34.62 39.42 -26.31
N ASN A 397 -34.32 39.48 -25.00
CA ASN A 397 -35.18 38.95 -23.96
C ASN A 397 -34.91 39.63 -22.61
N ILE A 398 -35.95 39.85 -21.83
CA ILE A 398 -35.85 40.31 -20.45
C ILE A 398 -36.83 39.53 -19.56
N LYS A 399 -36.38 39.19 -18.35
CA LYS A 399 -37.26 38.65 -17.31
C LYS A 399 -36.96 39.28 -15.97
N TYR A 400 -37.94 39.98 -15.40
CA TYR A 400 -37.91 40.43 -14.01
C TYR A 400 -38.53 39.39 -13.08
N ASN A 401 -38.04 39.32 -11.84
CA ASN A 401 -38.54 38.42 -10.80
C ASN A 401 -38.98 39.24 -9.58
N ALA A 402 -40.29 39.33 -9.39
CA ALA A 402 -40.94 40.11 -8.32
C ALA A 402 -40.73 39.50 -6.91
N GLN A 403 -41.13 40.22 -5.86
CA GLN A 403 -40.97 39.75 -4.49
C GLN A 403 -41.69 38.41 -4.23
N GLY A 404 -41.03 37.49 -3.52
CA GLY A 404 -41.57 36.17 -3.21
C GLY A 404 -41.60 35.17 -4.36
N GLN A 405 -41.13 35.52 -5.57
CA GLN A 405 -40.98 34.59 -6.68
C GLN A 405 -39.55 34.01 -6.78
N THR A 406 -39.43 32.81 -7.31
CA THR A 406 -38.13 32.20 -7.66
C THR A 406 -38.26 31.58 -9.04
N THR A 407 -37.51 32.12 -9.99
CA THR A 407 -37.54 31.69 -11.39
C THR A 407 -36.18 31.09 -11.77
N VAL A 408 -36.16 30.06 -12.60
CA VAL A 408 -34.94 29.44 -13.11
C VAL A 408 -34.81 29.75 -14.61
N ALA A 409 -33.72 30.39 -15.00
CA ALA A 409 -33.39 30.67 -16.39
C ALA A 409 -32.46 29.59 -16.94
N TYR A 410 -32.79 29.00 -18.08
CA TYR A 410 -31.97 28.01 -18.77
C TYR A 410 -31.26 28.64 -19.97
N PHE A 411 -29.98 28.31 -20.14
CA PHE A 411 -29.11 28.84 -21.20
C PHE A 411 -28.81 27.75 -22.23
N ASN A 412 -28.58 28.15 -23.48
CA ASN A 412 -28.19 27.24 -24.57
C ASN A 412 -26.75 27.53 -25.03
N GLU A 413 -26.09 26.50 -25.56
CA GLU A 413 -24.65 26.49 -25.93
C GLU A 413 -24.25 27.65 -26.88
N GLU A 414 -25.14 28.12 -27.76
CA GLU A 414 -24.87 29.23 -28.68
C GLU A 414 -24.62 30.59 -27.99
N THR A 415 -25.00 30.73 -26.72
CA THR A 415 -24.93 32.00 -25.97
C THR A 415 -23.77 32.09 -24.98
N VAL A 416 -23.03 31.00 -24.79
CA VAL A 416 -21.99 30.87 -23.76
C VAL A 416 -20.63 30.77 -24.42
N ALA A 417 -19.66 31.54 -23.94
CA ALA A 417 -18.29 31.37 -24.39
C ALA A 417 -17.47 30.49 -23.47
N SER A 418 -16.69 29.62 -24.11
CA SER A 418 -15.61 28.88 -23.50
C SER A 418 -14.49 29.85 -23.11
N GLU A 419 -14.09 29.85 -21.83
CA GLU A 419 -12.84 30.48 -21.38
C GLU A 419 -11.63 29.55 -21.59
#